data_AF-A0A379W7R4-F1
#
_entry.id   AF-A0A379W7R4-F1
#
_cell.length_a   1.000
_cell.length_b   1.000
_cell.length_c   1.000
_cell.angle_alpha   90.00
_cell.angle_beta   90.00
_cell.angle_gamma   90.00
#
_symmetry.space_group_name_H-M   'P 1'
#
loop_
_entity.id
_entity.type
_entity.pdbx_description
1 polymer ?
#
loop_
_entity_poly.entity_id
_entity_poly.type
_entity_poly.pdbx_seq_one_letter_code
_entity_poly.pdbx_strand_id
1 'polypeptide(L)'
;MTVNGAVARPLTVTVPVGMSLHEVLALAGGATVDDPGFINGGPMMGGLITSLDNPVTKTTGGLLVLPKSHPLIQRRMQDERTVLSVARTVCEQCRLCTDLCPRH
;
A
#
# COMPACT_ATOMS: atom_id res chain seq x y z
N MET A 1 2.05 14.81 6.90
CA MET A 1 1.47 13.63 6.23
C MET A 1 0.78 14.09 4.96
N THR A 2 0.93 13.35 3.86
CA THR A 2 0.33 13.71 2.57
C THR A 2 -0.77 12.72 2.19
N VAL A 3 -1.92 13.22 1.75
CA VAL A 3 -3.06 12.43 1.25
C VAL A 3 -3.19 12.64 -0.25
N ASN A 4 -3.13 11.56 -1.03
CA ASN A 4 -3.11 11.59 -2.49
C ASN A 4 -3.95 10.48 -3.11
N GLY A 5 -4.17 10.59 -4.43
CA GLY A 5 -4.87 9.59 -5.23
C GLY A 5 -6.35 9.92 -5.41
N ALA A 6 -7.22 8.92 -5.28
CA ALA A 6 -8.66 9.02 -5.48
C ALA A 6 -9.38 9.70 -4.30
N VAL A 7 -8.98 10.93 -3.97
CA VAL A 7 -9.59 11.79 -2.93
C VAL A 7 -10.10 13.09 -3.52
N ALA A 8 -11.09 13.71 -2.87
CA ALA A 8 -11.70 14.95 -3.40
C ALA A 8 -10.70 16.10 -3.48
N ARG A 9 -9.82 16.23 -2.48
CA ARG A 9 -8.76 17.26 -2.45
C ARG A 9 -7.44 16.65 -1.96
N PRO A 10 -6.47 16.42 -2.85
CA PRO A 10 -5.12 16.06 -2.46
C PRO A 10 -4.51 17.17 -1.61
N LEU A 11 -3.88 16.81 -0.49
CA LEU A 11 -3.33 17.79 0.44
C LEU A 11 -2.18 17.23 1.27
N THR A 12 -1.32 18.14 1.73
CA THR A 12 -0.29 17.85 2.73
C THR A 12 -0.63 18.62 4.01
N VAL A 13 -0.76 17.89 5.11
CA VAL A 13 -1.19 18.43 6.40
C VAL A 13 -0.33 17.89 7.55
N THR A 14 -0.16 18.71 8.57
CA THR A 14 0.42 18.28 9.85
C THR A 14 -0.71 17.85 10.76
N VAL A 15 -0.70 16.58 11.17
CA VAL A 15 -1.71 15.96 12.03
C VAL A 15 -1.04 15.40 13.28
N PRO A 16 -1.73 15.38 14.43
CA PRO A 16 -1.19 14.80 15.64
C PRO A 16 -1.06 13.27 15.52
N VAL A 17 -0.04 12.71 16.17
CA VAL A 17 0.09 11.26 16.36
C VAL A 17 -1.10 10.79 17.20
N GLY A 18 -1.74 9.69 16.79
CA GLY A 18 -2.93 9.14 17.42
C GLY A 18 -4.25 9.49 16.72
N MET A 19 -4.27 10.50 15.83
CA MET A 19 -5.44 10.82 15.01
C MET A 19 -5.81 9.64 14.12
N SER A 20 -7.09 9.33 13.94
CA SER A 20 -7.50 8.22 13.07
C SER A 20 -7.24 8.53 11.59
N LEU A 21 -6.93 7.52 10.79
CA LEU A 21 -6.81 7.69 9.34
C LEU A 21 -8.13 8.11 8.70
N HIS A 22 -9.27 7.76 9.33
CA HIS A 22 -10.59 8.22 8.93
C HIS A 22 -10.73 9.75 8.99
N GLU A 23 -10.32 10.37 10.09
CA GLU A 23 -10.32 11.84 10.22
C GLU A 23 -9.40 12.49 9.18
N VAL A 24 -8.23 11.90 8.93
CA VAL A 24 -7.31 12.43 7.91
C VAL A 24 -7.90 12.34 6.50
N LEU A 25 -8.60 11.25 6.18
CA LEU A 25 -9.32 11.12 4.91
C LEU A 25 -10.47 12.14 4.79
N ALA A 26 -11.17 12.42 5.90
CA ALA A 26 -12.22 13.43 5.94
C ALA A 26 -11.68 14.85 5.67
N LEU A 27 -10.47 15.18 6.14
CA LEU A 27 -9.79 16.44 5.80
C LEU A 27 -9.60 16.59 4.27
N ALA A 28 -9.29 15.48 3.60
CA ALA A 28 -9.18 15.40 2.14
C ALA A 28 -10.51 15.42 1.39
N GLY A 29 -11.64 15.49 2.11
CA GLY A 29 -12.98 15.48 1.55
C GLY A 29 -13.49 14.08 1.16
N GLY A 30 -12.87 13.02 1.69
CA GLY A 30 -13.27 11.64 1.42
C GLY A 30 -12.66 11.05 0.14
N ALA A 31 -12.93 9.76 -0.05
CA ALA A 31 -12.60 9.06 -1.29
C ALA A 31 -13.61 9.42 -2.40
N THR A 32 -13.14 9.43 -3.64
CA THR A 32 -13.95 9.72 -4.84
C THR A 32 -14.43 8.46 -5.57
N VAL A 33 -14.15 7.29 -5.00
CA VAL A 33 -14.45 5.97 -5.57
C VAL A 33 -15.17 5.12 -4.52
N ASP A 34 -16.04 4.23 -4.99
CA ASP A 34 -16.94 3.47 -4.10
C ASP A 34 -16.22 2.40 -3.25
N ASP A 35 -15.22 1.71 -3.83
CA ASP A 35 -14.42 0.68 -3.14
C ASP A 35 -12.93 1.06 -3.15
N PRO A 36 -12.50 1.97 -2.25
CA PRO A 36 -11.11 2.40 -2.16
C PRO A 36 -10.23 1.40 -1.39
N GLY A 37 -9.04 1.15 -1.90
CA GLY A 37 -7.91 0.59 -1.18
C GLY A 37 -6.97 1.69 -0.69
N PHE A 38 -6.34 1.44 0.46
CA PHE A 38 -5.50 2.42 1.15
C PHE A 38 -4.08 1.88 1.35
N ILE A 39 -3.08 2.71 1.07
CA ILE A 39 -1.67 2.41 1.33
C ILE A 39 -1.10 3.44 2.29
N ASN A 40 -0.47 2.97 3.37
CA ASN A 40 0.34 3.80 4.26
C ASN A 40 1.75 3.95 3.67
N GLY A 41 2.11 5.16 3.25
CA GLY A 41 3.37 5.49 2.61
C GLY A 41 3.26 5.61 1.09
N GLY A 42 4.35 5.29 0.38
CA GLY A 42 4.43 5.43 -1.08
C GLY A 42 3.98 4.19 -1.86
N PRO A 43 3.80 4.30 -3.19
CA PRO A 43 3.34 3.18 -4.04
C PRO A 43 4.30 1.98 -4.06
N MET A 44 5.59 2.21 -3.80
CA MET A 44 6.62 1.18 -3.80
C MET A 44 6.77 0.51 -2.44
N MET A 45 7.03 1.28 -1.38
CA MET A 45 7.37 0.76 -0.04
C MET A 45 6.19 0.74 0.94
N GLY A 46 5.06 1.34 0.59
CA GLY A 46 3.93 1.47 1.50
C GLY A 46 3.18 0.16 1.71
N GLY A 47 2.61 0.01 2.91
CA GLY A 47 1.83 -1.16 3.33
C GLY A 47 0.33 -0.96 3.10
N LEU A 48 -0.38 -2.05 2.81
CA LEU A 48 -1.84 -2.03 2.71
C LEU A 48 -2.45 -1.75 4.09
N ILE A 49 -3.39 -0.80 4.14
CA ILE A 49 -4.17 -0.51 5.34
C ILE A 49 -5.46 -1.33 5.28
N THR A 50 -5.71 -2.13 6.30
CA THR A 50 -6.91 -2.98 6.42
C THR A 50 -8.05 -2.32 7.18
N SER A 51 -7.76 -1.30 8.00
CA SER A 51 -8.76 -0.48 8.69
C SER A 51 -8.31 0.99 8.79
N LEU A 52 -9.25 1.91 8.57
CA LEU A 52 -9.07 3.35 8.75
C LEU A 52 -9.15 3.81 10.21
N ASP A 53 -9.54 2.92 11.13
CA ASP A 53 -9.51 3.17 12.57
C ASP A 53 -8.08 3.15 13.13
N ASN A 54 -7.14 2.66 12.33
CA ASN A 54 -5.73 2.69 12.68
C ASN A 54 -5.26 4.14 12.90
N PRO A 55 -4.51 4.41 13.98
CA PRO A 55 -4.02 5.74 14.26
C PRO A 55 -2.85 6.12 13.36
N VAL A 56 -2.70 7.42 13.13
CA VAL A 56 -1.48 8.00 12.59
C VAL A 56 -0.35 7.82 13.61
N THR A 57 0.73 7.18 13.18
CA THR A 57 1.94 6.96 13.98
C THR A 57 3.10 7.82 13.48
N LYS A 58 4.22 7.86 14.22
CA LYS A 58 5.47 8.50 13.75
C LYS A 58 6.00 7.91 12.44
N THR A 59 5.65 6.66 12.14
CA THR A 59 6.07 5.95 10.92
C THR A 59 5.07 6.06 9.78
N THR A 60 3.97 6.80 9.98
CA THR A 60 2.96 7.01 8.93
C THR A 60 3.50 8.00 7.90
N GLY A 61 3.90 7.49 6.73
CA GLY A 61 4.54 8.29 5.68
C GLY A 61 3.56 9.12 4.85
N GLY A 62 2.34 8.63 4.65
CA GLY A 62 1.30 9.25 3.81
C GLY A 62 0.12 8.32 3.62
N LEU A 63 -0.99 8.84 3.10
CA LEU A 63 -2.17 8.07 2.75
C LEU A 63 -2.38 8.13 1.25
N LEU A 64 -2.16 7.00 0.58
CA LEU A 64 -2.44 6.85 -0.84
C LEU A 64 -3.74 6.08 -1.02
N VAL A 65 -4.73 6.73 -1.65
CA VAL A 65 -6.06 6.18 -1.91
C VAL A 65 -6.17 5.80 -3.38
N LEU A 66 -6.52 4.55 -3.67
CA LEU A 66 -6.67 4.05 -5.04
C LEU A 66 -7.94 3.19 -5.13
N PRO A 67 -8.55 3.03 -6.32
CA PRO A 67 -9.58 2.01 -6.51
C PRO A 67 -9.03 0.64 -6.11
N LYS A 68 -9.84 -0.21 -5.48
CA LYS A 68 -9.40 -1.56 -5.13
C LYS A 68 -9.01 -2.41 -6.33
N SER A 69 -9.60 -2.15 -7.50
CA SER A 69 -9.22 -2.76 -8.78
C SER A 69 -7.84 -2.34 -9.29
N HIS A 70 -7.21 -1.32 -8.69
CA HIS A 70 -5.90 -0.84 -9.11
C HIS A 70 -4.83 -1.93 -8.91
N PRO A 71 -3.92 -2.16 -9.89
CA PRO A 71 -2.92 -3.24 -9.82
C PRO A 71 -2.06 -3.22 -8.55
N LEU A 72 -1.72 -2.03 -8.03
CA LEU A 72 -0.96 -1.89 -6.78
C LEU A 72 -1.71 -2.39 -5.54
N ILE A 73 -3.03 -2.21 -5.48
CA ILE A 73 -3.87 -2.72 -4.39
C ILE A 73 -4.04 -4.22 -4.56
N GLN A 74 -4.41 -4.68 -5.76
CA GLN A 74 -4.59 -6.10 -6.06
C GLN A 74 -3.35 -6.92 -5.71
N ARG A 75 -2.15 -6.47 -6.11
CA ARG A 75 -0.88 -7.15 -5.77
C ARG A 75 -0.65 -7.27 -4.26
N ARG A 76 -1.02 -6.25 -3.47
CA ARG A 76 -0.85 -6.26 -2.01
C ARG A 76 -1.93 -7.06 -1.29
N MET A 77 -3.06 -7.33 -1.95
CA MET A 77 -4.12 -8.20 -1.46
C MET A 77 -3.87 -9.68 -1.80
N GLN A 78 -2.85 -10.00 -2.61
CA GLN A 78 -2.52 -11.38 -2.94
C GLN A 78 -2.14 -12.16 -1.68
N ASP A 79 -2.57 -13.42 -1.63
CA ASP A 79 -2.18 -14.33 -0.57
C ASP A 79 -0.71 -14.75 -0.72
N GLU A 80 -0.08 -15.09 0.40
CA GLU A 80 1.33 -15.48 0.44
C GLU A 80 1.64 -16.69 -0.45
N ARG A 81 0.70 -17.63 -0.64
CA ARG A 81 0.96 -18.82 -1.47
C ARG A 81 1.08 -18.42 -2.93
N THR A 82 0.21 -17.54 -3.42
CA THR A 82 0.29 -16.97 -4.76
C THR A 82 1.61 -16.22 -4.95
N VAL A 83 1.99 -15.37 -3.99
CA VAL A 83 3.27 -14.63 -4.04
C VAL A 83 4.46 -15.59 -4.11
N LEU A 84 4.48 -16.63 -3.26
CA LEU A 84 5.53 -17.64 -3.24
C LEU A 84 5.59 -18.47 -4.54
N SER A 85 4.43 -18.78 -5.13
CA SER A 85 4.35 -19.49 -6.41
C SER A 85 4.97 -18.65 -7.53
N VAL A 86 4.67 -17.35 -7.59
CA VAL A 86 5.27 -16.44 -8.57
C VAL A 86 6.78 -16.36 -8.34
N ALA A 87 7.22 -16.13 -7.11
CA ALA A 87 8.64 -16.00 -6.75
C ALA A 87 9.48 -17.22 -7.17
N ARG A 88 8.93 -18.43 -7.11
CA ARG A 88 9.61 -19.67 -7.54
C ARG A 88 9.85 -19.76 -9.05
N THR A 89 9.09 -19.02 -9.85
CA THR A 89 9.11 -19.11 -11.32
C THR A 89 9.90 -17.99 -11.99
N VAL A 90 10.17 -16.89 -11.29
CA VAL A 90 10.85 -15.73 -11.86
C VAL A 90 12.37 -15.93 -11.79
N CYS A 91 13.01 -16.01 -12.95
CA CYS A 91 14.45 -15.81 -13.06
C CYS A 91 14.71 -14.30 -13.08
N GLU A 92 15.40 -13.77 -12.07
CA GLU A 92 15.83 -12.37 -12.01
C GLU A 92 17.23 -12.14 -12.60
N GLN A 93 17.77 -13.13 -13.34
CA GLN A 93 19.10 -13.15 -13.96
C GLN A 93 20.27 -12.86 -13.00
N CYS A 94 20.02 -12.88 -11.69
CA CYS A 94 21.05 -13.11 -10.71
C CYS A 94 21.41 -14.61 -10.83
N ARG A 95 22.65 -14.92 -11.21
CA ARG A 95 23.10 -16.32 -11.34
C ARG A 95 22.91 -17.19 -10.08
N LEU A 96 22.63 -16.54 -8.95
CA LEU A 96 22.47 -17.10 -7.61
C LEU A 96 21.48 -18.27 -7.53
N CYS A 97 20.31 -18.19 -8.17
CA CYS A 97 19.33 -19.27 -8.13
C CYS A 97 19.76 -20.51 -8.92
N THR A 98 20.59 -20.32 -9.96
CA THR A 98 21.18 -21.40 -10.75
C THR A 98 22.31 -22.07 -9.99
N ASP A 99 23.20 -21.27 -9.37
CA ASP A 99 24.36 -21.76 -8.62
C ASP A 99 23.97 -22.53 -7.34
N LEU A 100 22.81 -22.22 -6.75
CA LEU A 100 22.27 -22.93 -5.57
C LEU A 100 21.39 -24.14 -5.92
N CYS A 101 21.12 -24.40 -7.21
CA CYS A 101 20.26 -25.50 -7.60
C CYS A 101 21.01 -26.84 -7.44
N PRO A 102 20.51 -27.81 -6.65
CA PRO A 102 21.17 -29.12 -6.46
C PRO A 102 21.24 -30.00 -7.71
N ARG A 103 20.72 -29.50 -8.84
CA ARG A 103 20.74 -30.16 -10.15
C ARG A 103 22.07 -29.92 -10.90
N HIS A 104 22.94 -29.06 -10.38
CA HIS A 104 24.30 -28.80 -10.87
C HIS A 104 25.34 -29.12 -9.80
#